data_AF-A0A1W6MKS4-F1
#
_entry.id   AF-A0A1W6MKS4-F1
#
_cell.length_a   1.000
_cell.length_b   1.000
_cell.length_c   1.000
_cell.angle_alpha   90.00
_cell.angle_beta   90.00
_cell.angle_gamma   90.00
#
_symmetry.space_group_name_H-M   'P 1'
#
loop_
_entity.id
_entity.type
_entity.pdbx_description
1 polymer ?
#
loop_
_entity_poly.entity_id
_entity_poly.type
_entity_poly.pdbx_seq_one_letter_code
_entity_poly.pdbx_strand_id
1 'polypeptide(L)'
;MSQELERIEEALSRKRHNFIIYKNQINKDLSRSGLEEVEEDDPKAFLNAVAALLNELMEDSDPRLQQLYYLADVQERHLEKGIILSFFYREWVKVKFRLGHQ
;
A
#
# COMPACT_ATOMS: atom_id res chain seq x y z
N MET A 1 15.07 5.40 -0.38
CA MET A 1 13.61 5.37 -0.24
C MET A 1 12.87 5.50 -1.60
N SER A 2 13.48 5.13 -2.73
CA SER A 2 14.06 6.12 -3.68
C SER A 2 14.03 5.71 -5.18
N GLN A 3 13.17 4.79 -5.63
CA GLN A 3 12.97 4.53 -7.08
C GLN A 3 11.74 3.64 -7.31
N GLU A 4 11.54 2.64 -6.46
CA GLU A 4 10.38 1.74 -6.58
C GLU A 4 9.06 2.43 -6.23
N LEU A 5 9.03 3.27 -5.20
CA LEU A 5 7.85 4.07 -4.87
C LEU A 5 7.51 5.04 -6.00
N GLU A 6 8.52 5.71 -6.57
CA GLU A 6 8.37 6.59 -7.73
C GLU A 6 7.82 5.83 -8.95
N ARG A 7 8.29 4.60 -9.20
CA ARG A 7 7.75 3.74 -10.27
C ARG A 7 6.29 3.35 -10.04
N ILE A 8 5.90 3.09 -8.79
CA ILE A 8 4.50 2.82 -8.42
C ILE A 8 3.69 4.08 -8.67
N GLU A 9 4.08 5.22 -8.13
CA GLU A 9 3.43 6.52 -8.33
C GLU A 9 3.25 6.82 -9.82
N GLU A 10 4.31 6.73 -10.63
CA GLU A 10 4.24 6.93 -12.07
C GLU A 10 3.23 5.99 -12.74
N ALA A 11 3.20 4.72 -12.36
CA ALA A 11 2.30 3.74 -12.97
C ALA A 11 0.82 3.99 -12.59
N LEU A 12 0.56 4.46 -11.37
CA LEU A 12 -0.77 4.86 -10.92
C LEU A 12 -1.21 6.16 -11.60
N SER A 13 -0.31 7.12 -11.76
CA SER A 13 -0.56 8.41 -12.43
C SER A 13 -0.80 8.28 -13.93
N ARG A 14 -0.16 7.32 -14.61
CA ARG A 14 -0.34 7.10 -16.07
C ARG A 14 -1.72 6.57 -16.44
N LYS A 15 -2.38 5.80 -15.57
CA LYS A 15 -3.68 5.18 -15.87
C LYS A 15 -4.58 5.23 -14.64
N ARG A 16 -5.59 6.11 -14.68
CA ARG A 16 -6.60 6.26 -13.61
C ARG A 16 -7.25 4.94 -13.20
N HIS A 17 -7.47 4.03 -14.16
CA HIS A 17 -7.99 2.69 -13.86
C HIS A 17 -7.08 1.87 -12.94
N ASN A 18 -5.76 1.91 -13.14
CA ASN A 18 -4.79 1.24 -12.28
C ASN A 18 -4.83 1.82 -10.86
N PHE A 19 -4.94 3.14 -10.76
CA PHE A 19 -5.07 3.83 -9.48
C PHE A 19 -6.31 3.40 -8.71
N ILE A 20 -7.49 3.38 -9.35
CA ILE A 20 -8.73 2.95 -8.69
C ILE A 20 -8.63 1.51 -8.16
N ILE A 21 -8.09 0.58 -8.95
CA ILE A 21 -7.91 -0.82 -8.52
C ILE A 21 -6.94 -0.90 -7.33
N TYR A 22 -5.85 -0.14 -7.38
CA TYR A 22 -4.85 -0.09 -6.32
C TYR A 22 -5.41 0.50 -5.02
N LYS A 23 -6.09 1.67 -5.10
CA LYS A 23 -6.79 2.31 -3.98
C LYS A 23 -7.78 1.35 -3.33
N ASN A 24 -8.65 0.73 -4.12
CA ASN A 24 -9.64 -0.24 -3.61
C ASN A 24 -9.00 -1.46 -2.94
N GLN A 25 -7.85 -1.92 -3.43
CA GLN A 25 -7.14 -3.03 -2.81
C GLN A 25 -6.58 -2.64 -1.44
N ILE A 26 -5.90 -1.49 -1.36
CA ILE A 26 -5.34 -1.01 -0.10
C ILE A 26 -6.45 -0.73 0.91
N ASN A 27 -7.49 0.02 0.53
CA ASN A 27 -8.59 0.36 1.43
C ASN A 27 -9.31 -0.89 1.96
N LYS A 28 -9.46 -1.91 1.12
CA LYS A 28 -10.01 -3.20 1.56
C LYS A 28 -9.15 -3.88 2.62
N ASP A 29 -7.83 -3.82 2.51
CA ASP A 29 -6.92 -4.41 3.48
C ASP A 29 -6.83 -3.56 4.77
N LEU A 30 -6.90 -2.22 4.66
CA LEU A 30 -7.03 -1.30 5.80
C LEU A 30 -8.30 -1.60 6.61
N SER A 31 -9.46 -1.62 5.93
CA SER A 31 -10.77 -1.88 6.55
C SER A 31 -10.80 -3.25 7.26
N ARG A 32 -10.20 -4.28 6.67
CA ARG A 32 -10.09 -5.62 7.27
C ARG A 32 -9.20 -5.66 8.52
N SER A 33 -8.29 -4.72 8.66
CA SER A 33 -7.44 -4.55 9.84
C SER A 33 -8.04 -3.59 10.88
N GLY A 34 -9.25 -3.09 10.66
CA GLY A 34 -9.89 -2.12 11.55
C GLY A 34 -9.26 -0.72 11.47
N LEU A 35 -8.70 -0.39 10.30
CA LEU A 35 -8.17 0.94 9.97
C LEU A 35 -9.16 1.68 9.06
N GLU A 36 -9.13 3.01 9.11
CA GLU A 36 -9.92 3.86 8.23
C GLU A 36 -9.41 3.80 6.79
N GLU A 37 -10.34 3.95 5.84
CA GLU A 37 -10.00 4.02 4.42
C GLU A 37 -9.41 5.38 4.08
N VAL A 38 -8.49 5.41 3.11
CA VAL A 38 -7.90 6.65 2.62
C VAL A 38 -8.68 7.12 1.39
N GLU A 39 -9.26 8.32 1.48
CA GLU A 39 -10.16 8.87 0.46
C GLU A 39 -9.48 9.72 -0.61
N GLU A 40 -8.17 9.93 -0.50
CA GLU A 40 -7.39 10.71 -1.47
C GLU A 40 -7.55 10.19 -2.91
N ASP A 41 -7.78 11.10 -3.85
CA ASP A 41 -8.06 10.78 -5.27
C ASP A 41 -6.89 11.12 -6.21
N ASP A 42 -5.81 11.68 -5.66
CA ASP A 42 -4.53 11.83 -6.34
C ASP A 42 -3.58 10.70 -5.90
N PRO A 43 -2.88 10.00 -6.83
CA PRO A 43 -2.00 8.89 -6.48
C PRO A 43 -0.91 9.24 -5.47
N LYS A 44 -0.31 10.43 -5.59
CA LYS A 44 0.75 10.86 -4.68
C LYS A 44 0.19 11.20 -3.31
N ALA A 45 -0.91 11.95 -3.26
CA ALA A 45 -1.62 12.25 -2.02
C ALA A 45 -2.04 10.97 -1.29
N PHE A 46 -2.60 10.01 -2.02
CA PHE A 46 -3.00 8.70 -1.50
C PHE A 46 -1.84 7.91 -0.91
N LEU A 47 -0.73 7.76 -1.66
CA LEU A 47 0.45 7.04 -1.15
C LEU A 47 1.04 7.71 0.09
N ASN A 48 1.07 9.04 0.13
CA ASN A 48 1.56 9.78 1.29
C ASN A 48 0.64 9.61 2.51
N ALA A 49 -0.67 9.69 2.33
CA ALA A 49 -1.65 9.50 3.41
C ALA A 49 -1.56 8.08 3.99
N VAL A 50 -1.46 7.05 3.15
CA VAL A 50 -1.25 5.67 3.62
C VAL A 50 0.09 5.54 4.36
N ALA A 51 1.17 6.14 3.85
CA ALA A 51 2.46 6.10 4.52
C ALA A 51 2.42 6.79 5.90
N ALA A 52 1.74 7.93 6.01
CA ALA A 52 1.55 8.64 7.28
C ALA A 52 0.79 7.77 8.28
N LEU A 53 -0.35 7.19 7.89
CA LEU A 53 -1.13 6.27 8.72
C LEU A 53 -0.28 5.09 9.22
N LEU A 54 0.52 4.47 8.35
CA LEU A 54 1.37 3.35 8.74
C LEU A 54 2.51 3.77 9.67
N ASN A 55 3.06 4.97 9.51
CA ASN A 55 4.06 5.51 10.42
C ASN A 55 3.48 5.75 11.82
N GLU A 56 2.30 6.36 11.91
CA GLU A 56 1.61 6.57 13.19
C GLU A 56 1.38 5.22 13.92
N LEU A 57 0.87 4.21 13.21
CA LEU A 57 0.68 2.88 13.77
C LEU A 57 1.99 2.21 14.23
N MET A 58 3.12 2.48 13.56
CA MET A 58 4.43 1.98 13.98
C MET A 58 4.91 2.66 15.25
N GLU A 59 4.78 3.98 15.33
CA GLU A 59 5.17 4.76 16.50
C GLU A 59 4.36 4.35 17.75
N ASP A 60 3.06 4.09 17.57
CA ASP A 60 2.16 3.63 18.64
C ASP A 60 2.27 2.14 18.95
N SER A 61 3.10 1.38 18.20
CA SER A 61 3.19 -0.09 18.29
C SER A 61 1.81 -0.76 18.17
N ASP A 62 0.96 -0.23 17.28
CA ASP A 62 -0.44 -0.65 17.18
C ASP A 62 -0.55 -2.10 16.65
N PRO A 63 -1.29 -2.99 17.34
CA PRO A 63 -1.44 -4.39 16.91
C PRO A 63 -2.16 -4.55 15.56
N ARG A 64 -2.97 -3.57 15.13
CA ARG A 64 -3.63 -3.58 13.81
C ARG A 64 -2.63 -3.53 12.67
N LEU A 65 -1.44 -2.97 12.91
CA LEU A 65 -0.35 -2.97 11.94
C LEU A 65 0.14 -4.39 11.64
N GLN A 66 0.26 -5.23 12.67
CA GLN A 66 0.63 -6.64 12.50
C GLN A 66 -0.45 -7.40 11.73
N GLN A 67 -1.72 -7.12 12.02
CA GLN A 67 -2.85 -7.68 11.27
C GLN A 67 -2.81 -7.27 9.79
N LEU A 68 -2.52 -5.99 9.51
CA LEU A 68 -2.40 -5.48 8.14
C LEU A 68 -1.25 -6.16 7.40
N TYR A 69 -0.08 -6.28 8.04
CA TYR A 69 1.07 -6.96 7.42
C TYR A 69 0.86 -8.45 7.25
N TYR A 70 0.12 -9.10 8.15
CA TYR A 70 -0.30 -10.49 8.00
C TYR A 70 -1.24 -10.68 6.79
N LEU A 71 -2.28 -9.85 6.66
CA LEU A 71 -3.16 -9.86 5.47
C LEU A 71 -2.38 -9.51 4.19
N ALA A 72 -1.38 -8.65 4.33
CA ALA A 72 -0.45 -8.29 3.28
C ALA A 72 0.64 -9.36 3.03
N ASP A 73 0.65 -10.48 3.75
CA ASP A 73 1.68 -11.52 3.64
C ASP A 73 3.12 -10.94 3.61
N VAL A 74 3.32 -9.84 4.35
CA VAL A 74 4.62 -9.19 4.47
C VAL A 74 5.41 -9.98 5.51
N GLN A 75 6.22 -10.93 5.04
CA GLN A 75 7.12 -11.69 5.90
C GLN A 75 8.29 -10.81 6.36
N GLU A 76 8.71 -10.95 7.62
CA GLU A 76 9.84 -10.23 8.23
C GLU A 76 11.14 -10.31 7.39
N ARG A 77 11.29 -11.34 6.54
CA ARG A 77 12.43 -11.50 5.64
C ARG A 77 12.59 -10.38 4.58
N HIS A 78 11.62 -9.49 4.42
CA HIS A 78 11.68 -8.33 3.52
C HIS A 78 11.98 -6.99 4.23
N LEU A 79 12.42 -7.03 5.49
CA LEU A 79 12.78 -5.85 6.28
C LEU A 79 13.93 -5.02 5.69
N GLU A 80 14.71 -5.54 4.74
CA GLU A 80 15.80 -4.80 4.07
C GLU A 80 15.33 -3.53 3.32
N LYS A 81 14.05 -3.42 2.93
CA LYS A 81 13.52 -2.29 2.13
C LYS A 81 12.64 -1.30 2.90
N GLY A 82 12.49 -1.45 4.21
CA GLY A 82 11.55 -0.64 5.00
C GLY A 82 10.10 -1.12 4.81
N ILE A 83 9.39 -1.28 5.93
CA ILE A 83 8.14 -2.05 5.97
C ILE A 83 7.03 -1.42 5.11
N ILE A 84 6.91 -0.09 5.11
CA ILE A 84 5.93 0.65 4.29
C ILE A 84 6.16 0.43 2.79
N LEU A 85 7.41 0.47 2.32
CA LEU A 85 7.72 0.27 0.91
C LEU A 85 7.43 -1.17 0.48
N SER A 86 7.74 -2.15 1.35
CA SER A 86 7.41 -3.55 1.11
C SER A 86 5.89 -3.76 0.99
N PHE A 87 5.10 -3.10 1.83
CA PHE A 87 3.64 -3.10 1.74
C PHE A 87 3.15 -2.55 0.39
N PHE A 88 3.57 -1.34 0.00
CA PHE A 88 3.14 -0.75 -1.28
C PHE A 88 3.53 -1.58 -2.49
N TYR A 89 4.75 -2.11 -2.51
CA TYR A 89 5.23 -2.95 -3.60
C TYR A 89 4.43 -4.23 -3.73
N ARG A 90 4.12 -4.91 -2.62
CA ARG A 90 3.32 -6.14 -2.63
C ARG A 90 1.92 -5.89 -3.20
N GLU A 91 1.25 -4.83 -2.75
CA GLU A 91 -0.06 -4.47 -3.30
C GLU A 91 0.02 -4.18 -4.80
N TRP A 92 1.12 -3.56 -5.23
CA TRP A 92 1.32 -3.25 -6.64
C TRP A 92 1.51 -4.51 -7.48
N VAL A 93 2.28 -5.48 -6.98
CA VAL A 93 2.44 -6.80 -7.62
C VAL A 93 1.10 -7.49 -7.78
N LYS A 94 0.24 -7.49 -6.76
CA LYS A 94 -1.12 -8.07 -6.85
C LYS A 94 -2.00 -7.40 -7.90
N VAL A 95 -1.94 -6.06 -7.98
CA VAL A 95 -2.67 -5.31 -9.01
C VAL A 95 -2.12 -5.62 -10.39
N LYS A 96 -0.80 -5.63 -10.57
CA LYS A 96 -0.15 -6.01 -11.84
C LYS A 96 -0.55 -7.40 -12.33
N PHE A 97 -0.58 -8.40 -11.46
CA PHE A 97 -1.05 -9.75 -11.82
C PHE A 97 -2.50 -9.74 -12.30
N ARG A 98 -3.40 -8.99 -11.64
CA ARG A 98 -4.80 -8.86 -12.07
C ARG A 98 -4.95 -8.14 -13.42
N LEU A 99 -4.10 -7.14 -13.67
CA LEU A 99 -4.11 -6.36 -14.91
C LEU A 99 -3.48 -7.11 -16.10
N GLY A 100 -2.52 -8.00 -15.85
CA GLY A 100 -1.84 -8.78 -16.90
C GLY A 100 -2.56 -10.07 -17.33
N HIS A 101 -3.66 -10.41 -16.66
CA HIS A 101 -4.57 -11.51 -17.02
C HIS A 101 -5.81 -11.03 -17.79
N GLN A 102 -5.80 -9.79 -18.31
CA GLN A 102 -6.79 -9.24 -19.25
C GLN A 102 -6.15 -9.06 -20.62
#